data_AF-A0A954S7E6-F1
#
_entry.id   AF-A0A954S7E6-F1
#
_cell.length_a   1.000
_cell.length_b   1.000
_cell.length_c   1.000
_cell.angle_alpha   90.00
_cell.angle_beta   90.00
_cell.angle_gamma   90.00
#
_symmetry.space_group_name_H-M   'P 1'
#
loop_
_entity.id
_entity.type
_entity.pdbx_description
1 polymer ?
#
loop_
_entity_poly.entity_id
_entity_poly.type
_entity_poly.pdbx_seq_one_letter_code
_entity_poly.pdbx_strand_id
1 'polypeptide(L)' 'MSRPLRLAAVSAVIAIIWLGVLPQVADWPAVRDRIERHQQLGLDPQAIFYSEQPDTFYAPIREAVAEHPEAFW' A
#
# COMPACT_ATOMS: atom_id res chain seq x y z
N MET A 1 2.98 -17.75 32.63
CA MET A 1 2.90 -18.07 31.18
C MET A 1 4.31 -18.13 30.62
N SER A 2 4.75 -19.27 30.09
CA SER A 2 6.12 -19.42 29.57
C SER A 2 6.32 -18.52 28.32
N ARG A 3 7.54 -18.00 28.13
CA ARG A 3 7.93 -17.20 26.94
C ARG A 3 7.46 -17.82 25.61
N PRO A 4 7.67 -19.12 25.33
CA PRO A 4 7.21 -19.73 24.08
C PRO A 4 5.68 -19.71 23.93
N LEU A 5 4.92 -19.89 25.01
CA LEU A 5 3.46 -19.89 24.94
C LEU A 5 2.89 -18.50 24.61
N ARG A 6 3.53 -17.43 25.11
CA ARG A 6 3.18 -16.05 24.74
C ARG A 6 3.45 -15.76 23.26
N LEU A 7 4.59 -16.21 22.75
CA LEU A 7 4.95 -16.04 21.34
C LEU A 7 3.97 -16.80 20.44
N ALA A 8 3.69 -18.07 20.76
CA ALA A 8 2.72 -18.87 20.01
C ALA A 8 1.33 -18.21 19.98
N ALA A 9 0.86 -17.67 21.12
CA ALA A 9 -0.42 -16.98 21.19
C ALA A 9 -0.45 -15.71 20.33
N VAL A 10 0.61 -14.88 20.37
CA VAL A 10 0.70 -13.67 19.54
C VAL A 10 0.75 -14.04 18.06
N SER A 11 1.55 -15.03 17.68
CA SER A 11 1.62 -15.50 16.29
C SER A 11 0.29 -16.05 15.80
N ALA A 12 -0.45 -16.78 16.65
CA ALA A 12 -1.78 -17.28 16.32
C ALA A 12 -2.78 -16.13 16.08
N VAL A 13 -2.75 -15.09 16.92
CA VAL A 13 -3.59 -13.89 16.73
C VAL A 13 -3.24 -13.20 15.41
N ILE A 14 -1.96 -13.01 15.11
CA ILE A 14 -1.53 -12.42 13.84
C ILE A 14 -2.00 -13.26 12.66
N ALA A 15 -1.87 -14.58 12.72
CA ALA A 15 -2.32 -15.48 11.67
C ALA A 15 -3.84 -15.40 11.44
N ILE A 16 -4.64 -15.34 12.51
CA ILE A 16 -6.10 -15.18 12.41
C ILE A 16 -6.46 -13.83 11.76
N ILE A 17 -5.79 -12.75 12.16
CA ILE A 17 -6.02 -11.43 11.56
C ILE A 17 -5.66 -11.47 10.07
N TRP A 18 -4.50 -12.05 9.74
CA TRP A 18 -3.99 -12.07 8.38
C TRP A 18 -4.83 -12.92 7.43
N LEU A 19 -5.21 -14.12 7.85
CA LEU A 19 -5.89 -15.11 7.00
C LEU A 19 -7.42 -15.03 7.10
N GLY A 20 -7.97 -14.43 8.15
CA GLY A 20 -9.41 -14.38 8.38
C GLY A 20 -9.97 -12.96 8.28
N VAL A 21 -9.41 -12.04 9.06
CA VAL A 21 -9.98 -10.69 9.18
C VAL A 21 -9.70 -9.84 7.95
N LEU A 22 -8.45 -9.80 7.48
CA LEU A 22 -8.07 -9.02 6.29
C LEU A 22 -8.86 -9.40 5.02
N PRO A 23 -9.02 -10.67 4.63
CA PRO A 23 -9.79 -11.01 3.43
C PRO A 23 -11.26 -10.59 3.56
N GLN A 24 -11.88 -10.74 4.73
CA GLN A 24 -13.25 -10.28 4.95
C GLN A 24 -13.39 -8.75 4.81
N VAL A 25 -12.40 -7.99 5.29
CA VAL A 25 -12.37 -6.53 5.11
C VAL A 25 -12.16 -6.16 3.64
N ALA A 26 -11.41 -6.95 2.86
CA ALA A 26 -11.23 -6.71 1.44
C ALA A 26 -12.52 -6.87 0.63
N ASP A 27 -13.47 -7.67 1.11
CA ASP A 27 -14.80 -7.85 0.51
C ASP A 27 -15.77 -6.70 0.84
N TRP A 28 -15.40 -5.78 1.74
CA TRP A 28 -16.26 -4.64 2.05
C TRP A 28 -16.32 -3.69 0.85
N PRO A 29 -17.52 -3.22 0.44
CA PRO A 29 -17.69 -2.40 -0.76
C PRO A 29 -16.75 -1.19 -0.83
N ALA A 30 -16.63 -0.43 0.27
CA ALA A 30 -15.76 0.75 0.31
C ALA A 30 -14.27 0.43 0.14
N VAL A 31 -13.83 -0.75 0.60
CA VAL A 31 -12.45 -1.22 0.46
C VAL A 31 -12.25 -1.76 -0.95
N ARG A 32 -13.21 -2.53 -1.45
CA ARG A 32 -13.21 -3.09 -2.80
C ARG A 32 -13.17 -2.02 -3.87
N ASP A 33 -14.04 -1.01 -3.78
CA ASP A 33 -14.04 0.15 -4.68
C ASP A 33 -12.69 0.86 -4.70
N ARG A 34 -12.02 0.90 -3.54
CA ARG A 34 -10.70 1.50 -3.43
C ARG A 34 -9.62 0.61 -4.06
N ILE A 35 -9.66 -0.70 -3.87
CA ILE A 35 -8.75 -1.65 -4.52
C ILE A 35 -8.90 -1.56 -6.04
N GLU A 36 -10.14 -1.57 -6.55
CA GLU A 36 -10.44 -1.49 -7.97
C GLU A 36 -9.99 -0.16 -8.58
N ARG A 37 -10.18 0.96 -7.88
CA ARG A 37 -9.62 2.25 -8.32
C ARG A 37 -8.10 2.22 -8.45
N HIS A 38 -7.37 1.64 -7.49
CA HIS A 38 -5.91 1.54 -7.61
C HIS A 38 -5.49 0.64 -8.76
N GLN A 39 -6.18 -0.49 -8.96
CA GLN A 39 -5.94 -1.39 -10.10
C GLN A 39 -6.19 -0.70 -11.44
N GLN A 40 -7.27 0.08 -11.55
CA GLN A 40 -7.59 0.86 -12.75
C GLN A 40 -6.54 1.94 -13.06
N LEU A 41 -5.91 2.50 -12.03
CA LEU A 41 -4.82 3.46 -12.17
C LEU A 41 -3.46 2.80 -12.46
N GLY A 42 -3.41 1.46 -12.58
CA GLY A 42 -2.16 0.72 -12.76
C GLY A 42 -1.23 0.75 -11.54
N LEU A 43 -1.76 1.16 -10.38
CA LEU A 43 -1.04 1.15 -9.11
C LEU A 43 -1.13 -0.28 -8.57
N ASP A 44 -0.10 -1.10 -8.80
CA ASP A 44 0.01 -2.41 -8.17
C ASP A 44 0.36 -2.21 -6.67
N PRO A 45 -0.57 -2.48 -5.73
CA PRO A 45 -0.32 -2.31 -4.31
C PRO A 45 0.65 -3.37 -3.74
N GLN A 46 0.89 -4.46 -4.48
CA GLN A 46 1.84 -5.52 -4.15
C GLN A 46 3.21 -5.29 -4.80
N ALA A 47 3.29 -4.39 -5.77
CA ALA A 47 4.56 -3.84 -6.23
C ALA A 47 5.10 -2.88 -5.16
N ILE A 48 5.62 -3.45 -4.08
CA ILE A 48 6.50 -2.74 -3.16
C ILE A 48 7.75 -2.35 -3.99
N PHE A 49 7.74 -1.16 -4.58
CA PHE A 49 8.91 -0.35 -4.94
C PHE A 49 10.10 -1.07 -5.60
N TYR A 50 9.92 -1.86 -6.68
CA TYR A 50 11.06 -2.44 -7.41
C TYR A 50 10.98 -2.40 -8.94
N SER A 51 10.13 -1.59 -9.52
CA SER A 51 10.17 -1.38 -10.98
C SER A 51 10.00 0.09 -11.30
N GLU A 52 11.04 0.63 -11.93
CA GLU A 52 11.12 1.90 -12.63
C GLU A 52 9.75 2.49 -12.95
N GLN A 53 9.32 3.41 -12.10
CA GLN A 53 8.12 4.19 -12.36
C GLN A 53 8.44 5.05 -13.59
N PRO A 54 7.64 4.98 -14.68
CA PRO A 54 7.96 5.70 -15.89
C PRO A 54 8.07 7.20 -15.59
N ASP A 55 9.11 7.84 -16.14
CA ASP A 55 9.46 9.26 -15.91
C ASP A 55 8.29 10.22 -16.21
N THR A 56 7.25 9.75 -16.90
CA THR A 56 6.00 10.46 -17.15
C THR A 56 5.25 10.85 -15.87
N PHE A 57 5.39 10.13 -14.75
CA PHE A 57 4.77 10.53 -13.48
C PHE A 57 5.48 11.73 -12.84
N TYR A 58 6.80 11.85 -13.05
CA TYR A 58 7.62 12.91 -12.47
C TYR A 58 7.86 14.08 -13.43
N ALA A 59 7.62 13.92 -14.73
CA ALA A 59 7.84 14.97 -15.73
C ALA A 59 7.10 16.28 -15.41
N PRO A 60 5.80 16.30 -15.04
CA PRO A 60 5.11 17.54 -14.70
C PRO A 60 5.67 18.22 -13.44
N ILE A 61 6.12 17.41 -12.47
CA ILE A 61 6.73 17.92 -11.24
C ILE A 61 8.12 18.52 -11.54
N ARG A 62 8.90 17.86 -12.40
CA ARG A 62 10.21 18.36 -12.84
C ARG A 62 10.09 19.65 -13.64
N GLU A 63 9.08 19.77 -14.49
CA GLU A 63 8.79 20.98 -15.25
C GLU A 63 8.35 22.12 -14.33
N ALA A 64 7.43 21.85 -13.39
CA ALA A 64 7.00 22.84 -12.40
C ALA A 64 8.15 23.31 -11.48
N VAL A 65 9.06 22.42 -11.08
CA VAL A 65 10.26 22.77 -10.31
C VAL A 65 11.25 23.58 -11.15
N ALA A 66 11.34 23.35 -12.46
CA ALA A 66 12.20 24.13 -13.33
C ALA A 66 11.63 25.53 -13.63
N GLU A 67 10.31 25.63 -13.75
CA GLU A 67 9.60 26.87 -14.11
C GLU A 67 9.42 27.81 -12.91
N HIS A 68 9.13 27.25 -11.73
CA HIS A 68 8.88 27.99 -10.50
C HIS A 68 9.67 27.42 -9.34
N PRO A 69 11.00 27.54 -9.38
CA PRO A 69 11.82 26.92 -8.36
C PRO A 69 11.55 27.62 -6.99
N GLU A 70 11.16 28.90 -6.96
CA GLU A 70 10.74 29.66 -5.77
C GLU A 70 9.52 29.14 -5.02
N ALA A 71 8.71 28.27 -5.62
CA ALA A 71 7.57 27.67 -4.95
C ALA A 71 7.96 26.52 -4.01
N PHE A 72 9.23 26.07 -4.04
CA PHE A 72 9.71 24.86 -3.37
C PHE A 72 10.79 25.13 -2.30
N TRP A 73 11.00 26.38 -1.89
CA TRP A 73 11.87 26.79 -0.77
C TRP A 73 11.31 28.03 -0.06
#